data_AF-A0A5D0TP48-F1
#
_entry.id   AF-A0A5D0TP48-F1
#
_cell.length_a   1.000
_cell.length_b   1.000
_cell.length_c   1.000
_cell.angle_alpha   90.00
_cell.angle_beta   90.00
_cell.angle_gamma   90.00
#
_symmetry.space_group_name_H-M   'P 1'
#
loop_
_entity.id
_entity.type
_entity.pdbx_description
1 polymer ?
#
loop_
_entity_poly.entity_id
_entity_poly.type
_entity_poly.pdbx_seq_one_letter_code
_entity_poly.pdbx_strand_id
1 'polypeptide(L)'
;MSVSTTVLPLAGVVLGSAGTLIGQYLATRVDSRRARFEQASAERSERKAALIEFLSAAQQVELCLDRLSMGERLDDSEMWQHLHALWLAKKVPELVCSPPVAQAAHDYTSALHALLRGQTPGEGTPPKRDLRFAFLEAARRELGTTNEPLRRDPAARELGE
;
A
#
# COMPACT_ATOMS: atom_id res chain seq x y z
N MET A 1 32.00 66.27 -13.29
CA MET A 1 31.79 64.91 -13.84
C MET A 1 32.02 63.89 -12.73
N SER A 2 31.37 62.73 -12.79
CA SER A 2 31.76 61.50 -12.06
C SER A 2 31.01 61.08 -10.78
N VAL A 3 29.73 61.45 -10.61
CA VAL A 3 28.85 60.75 -9.62
C VAL A 3 27.83 59.86 -10.34
N SER A 4 27.32 60.28 -11.51
CA SER A 4 26.34 59.50 -12.28
C SER A 4 26.90 58.20 -12.89
N THR A 5 28.21 58.09 -13.07
CA THR A 5 28.85 56.95 -13.76
C THR A 5 28.99 55.70 -12.88
N THR A 6 28.95 55.86 -11.55
CA THR A 6 29.13 54.76 -10.59
C THR A 6 27.81 54.21 -10.05
N VAL A 7 26.75 55.02 -10.07
CA VAL A 7 25.43 54.67 -9.51
C VAL A 7 24.68 53.68 -10.41
N LEU A 8 24.79 53.83 -11.73
CA LEU A 8 24.17 52.94 -12.71
C LEU A 8 24.66 51.47 -12.61
N PRO A 9 25.97 51.19 -12.59
CA PRO A 9 26.45 49.81 -12.46
C PRO A 9 26.15 49.21 -11.08
N LEU A 10 26.19 50.00 -10.01
CA LEU A 10 25.82 49.53 -8.67
C LEU A 10 24.34 49.11 -8.60
N ALA A 11 23.45 49.90 -9.20
CA ALA A 11 22.03 49.56 -9.31
C ALA A 11 21.81 48.26 -10.10
N GLY A 12 22.55 48.04 -11.20
CA GLY A 12 22.49 46.80 -11.97
C GLY A 12 22.93 45.56 -11.18
N VAL A 13 23.98 45.67 -10.36
CA VAL A 13 24.45 44.58 -9.49
C VAL A 13 23.43 44.25 -8.42
N VAL A 14 22.83 45.26 -7.76
CA VAL A 14 21.80 45.06 -6.74
C VAL A 14 20.55 44.40 -7.35
N LEU A 15 20.12 44.85 -8.53
CA LEU A 15 18.98 44.25 -9.23
C LEU A 15 19.25 42.81 -9.66
N GLY A 16 20.45 42.54 -10.20
CA GLY A 16 20.86 41.19 -10.60
C GLY A 16 20.97 40.21 -9.43
N SER A 17 21.51 40.67 -8.30
CA SER A 17 21.63 39.85 -7.09
C SER A 17 20.28 39.61 -6.41
N ALA A 18 19.41 40.62 -6.32
CA ALA A 18 18.04 40.44 -5.83
C ALA A 18 17.24 39.48 -6.73
N GLY A 19 17.34 39.62 -8.06
CA GLY A 19 16.70 38.70 -9.01
C GLY A 19 17.21 37.26 -8.88
N THR A 20 18.52 37.08 -8.64
CA THR A 20 19.12 35.76 -8.41
C THR A 20 18.60 35.12 -7.12
N LEU A 21 18.52 35.86 -6.02
CA LEU A 21 18.02 35.35 -4.74
C LEU A 21 16.54 34.94 -4.82
N ILE A 22 15.71 35.73 -5.51
CA ILE A 22 14.30 35.39 -5.75
C ILE A 22 14.18 34.14 -6.61
N GLY A 23 14.97 34.05 -7.69
CA GLY A 23 15.00 32.88 -8.57
C GLY A 23 15.41 31.61 -7.84
N GLN A 24 16.48 31.67 -7.04
CA GLN A 24 16.94 30.57 -6.20
C GLN A 24 15.88 30.14 -5.19
N TYR A 25 15.26 31.08 -4.48
CA TYR A 25 14.22 30.78 -3.50
C TYR A 25 13.02 30.06 -4.11
N LEU A 26 12.55 30.51 -5.28
CA LEU A 26 11.45 29.88 -6.01
C LEU A 26 11.84 28.49 -6.51
N ALA A 27 13.04 28.33 -7.08
CA ALA A 27 13.56 27.04 -7.52
C ALA A 27 13.64 26.04 -6.35
N THR A 28 14.24 26.43 -5.22
CA THR A 28 14.32 25.58 -4.01
C THR A 28 12.93 25.17 -3.50
N ARG A 29 11.93 26.05 -3.60
CA ARG A 29 10.56 25.75 -3.18
C ARG A 29 9.84 24.78 -4.12
N VAL A 30 10.04 24.93 -5.44
CA VAL A 30 9.48 24.00 -6.43
C VAL A 30 10.16 22.64 -6.32
N ASP A 31 11.49 22.61 -6.20
CA ASP A 31 12.27 21.38 -6.05
C ASP A 31 11.90 20.62 -4.78
N SER A 32 11.76 21.32 -3.65
CA SER A 32 11.31 20.68 -2.40
C SER A 32 9.88 20.13 -2.49
N ARG A 33 8.97 20.81 -3.20
CA ARG A 33 7.61 20.28 -3.46
C ARG A 33 7.65 19.06 -4.36
N ARG A 34 8.48 19.09 -5.40
CA ARG A 34 8.65 17.99 -6.35
C ARG A 34 9.27 16.77 -5.68
N ALA A 35 10.33 16.95 -4.89
CA ALA A 35 10.97 15.89 -4.13
C ALA A 35 9.99 15.20 -3.15
N ARG A 36 9.14 15.98 -2.46
CA ARG A 36 8.10 15.44 -1.58
C ARG A 36 7.05 14.64 -2.34
N PHE A 37 6.63 15.11 -3.52
CA PHE A 37 5.68 14.39 -4.35
C PHE A 37 6.28 13.09 -4.90
N GLU A 38 7.52 13.14 -5.37
CA GLU A 38 8.28 11.97 -5.85
C GLU A 38 8.46 10.94 -4.72
N GLN A 39 8.85 11.38 -3.53
CA GLN A 39 8.96 10.52 -2.35
C GLN A 39 7.62 9.87 -1.98
N ALA A 40 6.53 10.65 -1.90
CA ALA A 40 5.20 10.11 -1.60
C ALA A 40 4.72 9.12 -2.68
N SER A 41 5.08 9.34 -3.95
CA SER A 41 4.79 8.41 -5.04
C SER A 41 5.62 7.14 -4.95
N ALA A 42 6.90 7.25 -4.57
CA ALA A 42 7.80 6.11 -4.37
C ALA A 42 7.31 5.24 -3.21
N GLU A 43 7.00 5.83 -2.05
CA GLU A 43 6.44 5.13 -0.89
C GLU A 43 5.12 4.42 -1.24
N ARG A 44 4.21 5.07 -1.99
CA ARG A 44 2.98 4.42 -2.44
C ARG A 44 3.25 3.23 -3.38
N SER A 45 4.26 3.35 -4.24
CA SER A 45 4.63 2.29 -5.18
C SER A 45 5.25 1.09 -4.45
N GLU A 46 6.10 1.35 -3.46
CA GLU A 46 6.66 0.32 -2.58
C GLU A 46 5.57 -0.43 -1.82
N ARG A 47 4.63 0.29 -1.19
CA ARG A 47 3.48 -0.34 -0.50
C ARG A 47 2.62 -1.15 -1.46
N LYS A 48 2.35 -0.64 -2.67
CA LYS A 48 1.61 -1.37 -3.70
C LYS A 48 2.32 -2.67 -4.09
N ALA A 49 3.64 -2.64 -4.26
CA ALA A 49 4.43 -3.83 -4.58
C ALA A 49 4.34 -4.87 -3.46
N ALA A 50 4.52 -4.46 -2.20
CA ALA A 50 4.39 -5.34 -1.04
C ALA A 50 3.00 -5.98 -0.93
N LEU A 51 1.94 -5.20 -1.18
CA LEU A 51 0.57 -5.70 -1.17
C LEU A 51 0.31 -6.74 -2.28
N ILE A 52 0.85 -6.53 -3.49
CA ILE A 52 0.72 -7.46 -4.61
C ILE A 52 1.49 -8.75 -4.34
N GLU A 53 2.70 -8.65 -3.78
CA GLU A 53 3.51 -9.82 -3.42
C GLU A 53 2.78 -10.69 -2.38
N PHE A 54 2.25 -10.06 -1.33
CA PHE A 54 1.44 -10.75 -0.33
C PHE A 54 0.20 -11.42 -0.93
N LEU A 55 -0.57 -10.70 -1.76
CA LEU A 55 -1.76 -11.27 -2.42
C LEU A 55 -1.40 -12.45 -3.32
N SER A 56 -0.27 -12.38 -4.02
CA SER A 56 0.19 -13.47 -4.87
C SER A 56 0.48 -14.73 -4.06
N ALA A 57 1.16 -14.60 -2.92
CA ALA A 57 1.42 -15.73 -2.02
C ALA A 57 0.12 -16.28 -1.38
N ALA A 58 -0.79 -15.39 -0.97
CA ALA A 58 -2.09 -15.78 -0.42
C ALA A 58 -2.93 -16.56 -1.45
N GLN A 59 -2.94 -16.12 -2.71
CA GLN A 59 -3.65 -16.80 -3.79
C GLN A 59 -3.12 -18.22 -4.03
N GLN A 60 -1.80 -18.45 -3.92
CA GLN A 60 -1.25 -19.81 -4.05
C GLN A 60 -1.80 -20.74 -2.98
N VAL A 61 -1.92 -20.26 -1.73
CA VAL A 61 -2.55 -21.04 -0.66
C VAL A 61 -4.06 -21.22 -0.90
N GLU A 62 -4.77 -20.22 -1.42
CA GLU A 62 -6.16 -20.39 -1.82
C GLU A 62 -6.35 -21.47 -2.90
N LEU A 63 -5.45 -21.55 -3.89
CA LEU A 63 -5.49 -22.60 -4.90
C LEU A 63 -5.29 -23.99 -4.29
N CYS A 64 -4.38 -24.13 -3.33
CA CYS A 64 -4.23 -25.38 -2.58
C CYS A 64 -5.54 -25.75 -1.85
N LEU A 65 -6.17 -24.78 -1.18
CA LEU A 65 -7.46 -25.01 -0.50
C LEU A 65 -8.57 -25.42 -1.46
N ASP A 66 -8.63 -24.80 -2.65
CA ASP A 66 -9.62 -25.14 -3.67
C ASP A 66 -9.41 -26.57 -4.18
N ARG A 67 -8.16 -26.98 -4.45
CA ARG A 67 -7.81 -28.37 -4.84
C ARG A 67 -8.20 -29.38 -3.76
N LEU A 68 -7.89 -29.09 -2.49
CA LEU A 68 -8.32 -29.93 -1.36
C LEU A 68 -9.85 -30.04 -1.29
N SER A 69 -10.58 -28.95 -1.55
CA SER A 69 -12.04 -28.95 -1.55
C SER A 69 -12.64 -29.81 -2.67
N MET A 70 -11.91 -29.98 -3.78
CA MET A 70 -12.27 -30.89 -4.88
C MET A 70 -11.87 -32.35 -4.62
N GLY A 71 -11.29 -32.64 -3.44
CA GLY A 71 -10.86 -33.98 -3.04
C GLY A 71 -9.48 -34.39 -3.56
N GLU A 72 -8.71 -33.45 -4.12
CA GLU A 72 -7.31 -33.73 -4.48
C GLU A 72 -6.46 -33.94 -3.23
N ARG A 73 -5.44 -34.80 -3.35
CA ARG A 73 -4.39 -34.92 -2.35
C ARG A 73 -3.22 -34.02 -2.75
N LEU A 74 -2.86 -33.12 -1.85
CA LEU A 74 -1.65 -32.32 -1.98
C LEU A 74 -0.48 -33.04 -1.33
N ASP A 75 0.72 -32.81 -1.88
CA ASP A 75 1.94 -33.22 -1.22
C ASP A 75 2.24 -32.29 -0.03
N ASP A 76 2.72 -32.86 1.08
CA ASP A 76 3.04 -32.09 2.28
C ASP A 76 4.11 -31.03 1.99
N SER A 77 5.12 -31.36 1.18
CA SER A 77 6.19 -30.40 0.82
C SER A 77 5.63 -29.20 0.05
N GLU A 78 4.71 -29.45 -0.90
CA GLU A 78 4.01 -28.41 -1.64
C GLU A 78 3.22 -27.48 -0.70
N MET A 79 2.45 -28.04 0.22
CA MET A 79 1.69 -27.26 1.22
C MET A 79 2.62 -26.39 2.08
N TRP A 80 3.72 -26.96 2.56
CA TRP A 80 4.69 -26.26 3.39
C TRP A 80 5.40 -25.13 2.66
N GLN A 81 5.77 -25.35 1.39
CA GLN A 81 6.37 -24.32 0.55
C GLN A 81 5.46 -23.10 0.42
N HIS A 82 4.18 -23.32 0.13
CA HIS A 82 3.22 -22.23 -0.01
C HIS A 82 2.92 -21.51 1.32
N LEU A 83 2.84 -22.24 2.43
CA LEU A 83 2.70 -21.61 3.75
C LEU A 83 3.91 -20.76 4.13
N HIS A 84 5.12 -21.25 3.86
CA HIS A 84 6.33 -20.50 4.16
C HIS A 84 6.40 -19.22 3.32
N ALA A 85 6.12 -19.32 2.02
CA ALA A 85 6.05 -18.17 1.13
C ALA A 85 5.00 -17.16 1.60
N LEU A 86 3.82 -17.60 2.03
CA LEU A 86 2.78 -16.73 2.58
C LEU A 86 3.23 -16.01 3.86
N TRP A 87 3.84 -16.73 4.80
CA TRP A 87 4.34 -16.13 6.04
C TRP A 87 5.46 -15.12 5.79
N LEU A 88 6.34 -15.40 4.83
CA LEU A 88 7.39 -14.47 4.43
C LEU A 88 6.79 -13.22 3.77
N ALA A 89 5.91 -13.40 2.78
CA ALA A 89 5.29 -12.28 2.08
C ALA A 89 4.46 -11.39 3.03
N LYS A 90 3.86 -11.96 4.09
CA LYS A 90 3.17 -11.22 5.15
C LYS A 90 4.09 -10.27 5.91
N LYS A 91 5.38 -10.57 6.02
CA LYS A 91 6.36 -9.68 6.70
C LYS A 91 6.56 -8.37 5.96
N VAL A 92 6.42 -8.34 4.64
CA VAL A 92 6.67 -7.13 3.86
C VAL A 92 5.61 -6.05 4.18
N PRO A 93 4.29 -6.31 4.15
CA PRO A 93 3.28 -5.37 4.63
C PRO A 93 3.47 -4.94 6.09
N GLU A 94 3.97 -5.80 6.98
CA GLU A 94 4.27 -5.42 8.38
C GLU A 94 5.38 -4.36 8.48
N LEU A 95 6.30 -4.32 7.51
CA LEU A 95 7.41 -3.38 7.50
C LEU A 95 7.06 -2.04 6.85
N VAL A 96 6.29 -2.07 5.75
CA VAL A 96 6.14 -0.88 4.88
C VAL A 96 4.74 -0.26 4.89
N CYS A 97 3.71 -0.96 5.38
CA CYS A 97 2.34 -0.48 5.42
C CYS A 97 1.92 -0.02 6.82
N SER A 98 0.75 0.62 6.91
CA SER A 98 0.18 1.02 8.19
C SER A 98 -0.24 -0.18 9.07
N PRO A 99 -0.35 0.01 10.40
CA PRO A 99 -0.76 -1.06 11.32
C PRO A 99 -2.08 -1.75 10.96
N PRO A 100 -3.14 -1.05 10.48
CA PRO A 100 -4.38 -1.73 10.05
C PRO A 100 -4.18 -2.71 8.89
N VAL A 101 -3.31 -2.38 7.92
CA VAL A 101 -2.97 -3.28 6.81
C VAL A 101 -2.19 -4.48 7.32
N ALA A 102 -1.18 -4.24 8.17
CA ALA A 102 -0.37 -5.28 8.77
C ALA A 102 -1.21 -6.28 9.58
N GLN A 103 -2.15 -5.78 10.39
CA GLN A 103 -3.07 -6.62 11.16
C GLN A 103 -3.99 -7.43 10.25
N ALA A 104 -4.62 -6.79 9.26
CA ALA A 104 -5.51 -7.50 8.34
C ALA A 104 -4.77 -8.57 7.51
N ALA A 105 -3.51 -8.32 7.13
CA ALA A 105 -2.65 -9.30 6.48
C ALA A 105 -2.37 -10.48 7.43
N HIS A 106 -2.08 -10.19 8.71
CA HIS A 106 -1.87 -11.22 9.71
C HIS A 106 -3.08 -12.10 9.93
N ASP A 107 -4.26 -11.51 10.13
CA ASP A 107 -5.50 -12.25 10.38
C ASP A 107 -5.84 -13.15 9.20
N TYR A 108 -5.68 -12.63 7.98
CA TYR A 108 -5.91 -13.40 6.77
C TYR A 108 -4.89 -14.55 6.60
N THR A 109 -3.60 -14.32 6.84
CA THR A 109 -2.58 -15.37 6.84
C THR A 109 -2.88 -16.46 7.86
N SER A 110 -3.26 -16.08 9.08
CA SER A 110 -3.59 -17.03 10.15
C SER A 110 -4.77 -17.90 9.77
N ALA A 111 -5.82 -17.32 9.16
CA ALA A 111 -6.96 -18.09 8.67
C ALA A 111 -6.59 -19.04 7.53
N LEU A 112 -5.78 -18.60 6.56
CA LEU A 112 -5.29 -19.47 5.48
C LEU A 112 -4.44 -20.62 6.02
N HIS A 113 -3.57 -20.34 7.01
CA HIS A 113 -2.78 -21.36 7.68
C HIS A 113 -3.67 -22.41 8.36
N ALA A 114 -4.62 -21.96 9.18
CA ALA A 114 -5.53 -22.85 9.90
C ALA A 114 -6.30 -23.76 8.93
N LEU A 115 -6.89 -23.17 7.88
CA LEU A 115 -7.64 -23.91 6.88
C LEU A 115 -6.77 -24.93 6.14
N LEU A 116 -5.55 -24.57 5.75
CA LEU A 116 -4.68 -25.50 5.02
C LEU A 116 -4.22 -26.66 5.92
N ARG A 117 -4.17 -26.45 7.24
CA ARG A 117 -3.94 -27.51 8.24
C ARG A 117 -5.18 -28.35 8.55
N GLY A 118 -6.30 -28.13 7.88
CA GLY A 118 -7.56 -28.81 8.14
C GLY A 118 -8.22 -28.39 9.46
N GLN A 119 -7.82 -27.26 10.04
CA GLN A 119 -8.44 -26.74 11.25
C GLN A 119 -9.75 -26.05 10.88
N THR A 120 -10.81 -26.37 11.61
CA THR A 120 -12.08 -25.67 11.50
C THR A 120 -12.02 -24.36 12.27
N PRO A 121 -12.47 -23.23 11.68
CA PRO A 121 -12.58 -21.99 12.42
C PRO A 121 -13.51 -22.19 13.64
N GLY A 122 -13.09 -21.67 14.80
CA GLY A 122 -13.91 -21.71 16.01
C GLY A 122 -15.15 -20.82 15.88
N GLU A 123 -16.14 -21.04 16.75
CA GLU A 123 -17.35 -20.22 16.81
C GLU A 123 -16.99 -18.73 16.98
N GLY A 124 -17.59 -17.86 16.16
CA GLY A 124 -17.27 -16.42 16.14
C GLY A 124 -16.02 -16.02 15.33
N THR A 125 -15.26 -16.98 14.76
CA THR A 125 -14.15 -16.65 13.86
C THR A 125 -14.70 -16.17 12.52
N PRO A 126 -14.26 -15.00 12.00
CA PRO A 126 -14.71 -14.52 10.71
C PRO A 126 -14.34 -15.50 9.59
N PRO A 127 -15.24 -15.73 8.61
CA PRO A 127 -14.93 -16.50 7.41
C PRO A 127 -13.68 -15.96 6.69
N LYS A 128 -12.88 -16.85 6.09
CA LYS A 128 -11.73 -16.49 5.22
C LYS A 128 -12.05 -15.35 4.26
N ARG A 129 -13.23 -15.42 3.64
CA ARG A 129 -13.70 -14.43 2.66
C ARG A 129 -13.84 -13.03 3.26
N ASP A 130 -14.32 -12.92 4.49
CA ASP A 130 -14.48 -11.65 5.19
C ASP A 130 -13.12 -11.06 5.58
N LEU A 131 -12.18 -11.90 6.01
CA LEU A 131 -10.80 -11.50 6.29
C LEU A 131 -10.07 -11.01 5.02
N ARG A 132 -10.26 -11.72 3.90
CA ARG A 132 -9.76 -11.27 2.59
C ARG A 132 -10.29 -9.89 2.23
N PHE A 133 -11.59 -9.65 2.44
CA PHE A 133 -12.18 -8.33 2.19
C PHE A 133 -11.64 -7.27 3.13
N ALA A 134 -11.50 -7.56 4.43
CA ALA A 134 -10.94 -6.63 5.40
C ALA A 134 -9.52 -6.21 5.00
N PHE A 135 -8.69 -7.15 4.54
CA PHE A 135 -7.37 -6.86 4.00
C PHE A 135 -7.42 -5.96 2.77
N LEU A 136 -8.24 -6.30 1.76
CA LEU A 136 -8.35 -5.52 0.54
C LEU A 136 -8.86 -4.09 0.81
N GLU A 137 -9.78 -3.93 1.76
CA GLU A 137 -10.27 -2.63 2.21
C GLU A 137 -9.17 -1.80 2.88
N ALA A 138 -8.40 -2.40 3.79
CA ALA A 138 -7.26 -1.72 4.40
C ALA A 138 -6.21 -1.31 3.36
N ALA A 139 -5.89 -2.21 2.42
CA ALA A 139 -4.96 -1.96 1.32
C ALA A 139 -5.43 -0.82 0.40
N ARG A 140 -6.72 -0.72 0.10
CA ARG A 140 -7.27 0.37 -0.72
C ARG A 140 -7.10 1.72 -0.03
N ARG A 141 -7.40 1.79 1.28
CA ARG A 141 -7.22 3.02 2.07
C ARG A 141 -5.74 3.42 2.13
N GLU A 142 -4.84 2.46 2.32
CA GLU A 142 -3.39 2.66 2.29
C GLU A 142 -2.92 3.29 0.97
N LEU A 143 -3.48 2.84 -0.15
CA LEU A 143 -3.15 3.36 -1.48
C LEU A 143 -3.89 4.65 -1.85
N GLY A 144 -4.73 5.19 -0.96
CA GLY A 144 -5.50 6.42 -1.18
C GLY A 144 -6.76 6.24 -2.03
N THR A 145 -7.27 5.01 -2.16
CA THR A 145 -8.53 4.70 -2.84
C THR A 145 -9.66 4.59 -1.82
N THR A 146 -10.51 5.61 -1.69
CA THR A 146 -11.52 5.70 -0.62
C THR A 146 -12.96 5.89 -1.09
N ASN A 147 -13.22 5.83 -2.40
CA ASN A 147 -14.47 6.32 -2.96
C ASN A 147 -15.73 5.46 -2.65
N GLU A 148 -15.59 4.15 -2.43
CA GLU A 148 -16.73 3.24 -2.15
C GLU A 148 -16.23 1.93 -1.52
N PRO A 149 -16.88 1.33 -0.51
CA PRO A 149 -16.53 0.01 0.02
C PRO A 149 -16.57 -1.09 -1.05
N LEU A 150 -15.63 -2.04 -1.01
CA LEU A 150 -15.61 -3.21 -1.91
C LEU A 150 -16.85 -4.09 -1.72
N ARG A 151 -17.32 -4.22 -0.48
CA ARG A 151 -18.54 -4.95 -0.15
C ARG A 151 -19.70 -3.98 -0.25
N ARG A 152 -20.52 -4.15 -1.29
CA ARG A 152 -21.84 -3.52 -1.34
C ARG A 152 -22.74 -4.28 -0.37
N ASP A 153 -23.24 -3.59 0.65
CA ASP A 153 -24.23 -4.18 1.54
C ASP A 153 -25.55 -4.35 0.77
N PRO A 154 -26.11 -5.57 0.62
CA PRO A 154 -27.38 -5.76 -0.09
C PRO A 154 -28.53 -4.94 0.53
N ALA A 155 -28.47 -4.63 1.83
CA ALA A 155 -29.50 -3.85 2.52
C ALA A 155 -29.66 -2.40 2.01
N ALA A 156 -28.63 -1.84 1.37
CA ALA A 156 -28.70 -0.49 0.82
C ALA A 156 -29.53 -0.38 -0.48
N ARG A 157 -29.90 -1.51 -1.11
CA ARG A 157 -30.75 -1.52 -2.31
C ARG A 157 -32.24 -1.46 -2.03
N GLU A 158 -32.70 -1.86 -0.85
CA GLU A 158 -34.14 -1.95 -0.54
C GLU A 158 -34.75 -0.65 0.01
N LEU A 159 -33.95 0.41 0.18
CA LEU A 159 -34.41 1.72 0.66
C LEU A 159 -34.42 2.81 -0.43
N GLY A 160 -34.25 2.41 -1.69
CA GLY A 160 -34.12 3.30 -2.85
C GLY A 160 -35.11 3.06 -3.99
N GLU A 161 -36.18 2.28 -3.77
CA GLU A 161 -37.32 2.16 -4.69
C GLU A 161 -38.61 2.67 -4.06
#